data_AF-A0A7C5W992-F1
#
_entry.id   AF-A0A7C5W992-F1
#
_cell.length_a   1.000
_cell.length_b   1.000
_cell.length_c   1.000
_cell.angle_alpha   90.00
_cell.angle_beta   90.00
_cell.angle_gamma   90.00
#
_symmetry.space_group_name_H-M   'P 1'
#
loop_
_entity.id
_entity.type
_entity.pdbx_description
1 polymer ?
#
loop_
_entity_poly.entity_id
_entity_poly.type
_entity_poly.pdbx_seq_one_letter_code
_entity_poly.pdbx_strand_id
1 'polypeptide(L)'
;MKKPILIIEKDNISHPFKVLLSLDGYPVEVTQGISTNIEAEKYSLLITSDRYLINNYDKIRNFNIPFLVVSSNGNTLQDHIIKTARHAHILNSPVDFKQFRTTVRELTGA
;
A
#
# COMPACT_ATOMS: atom_id res chain seq x y z
N MET A 1 -11.81 -17.00 -1.32
CA MET A 1 -10.46 -16.62 -1.79
C MET A 1 -10.26 -15.14 -1.49
N LYS A 2 -9.12 -14.71 -0.94
CA LYS A 2 -8.89 -13.29 -0.61
C LYS A 2 -8.78 -12.47 -1.89
N LYS A 3 -9.35 -11.25 -1.89
CA LYS A 3 -9.13 -10.28 -2.98
C LYS A 3 -7.63 -9.94 -3.08
N PRO A 4 -7.11 -9.67 -4.29
CA PRO A 4 -5.70 -9.37 -4.49
C PRO A 4 -5.27 -8.07 -3.80
N ILE A 5 -4.01 -8.02 -3.40
CA ILE A 5 -3.33 -6.81 -2.94
C ILE A 5 -2.45 -6.28 -4.08
N LEU A 6 -2.61 -5.00 -4.39
CA LEU A 6 -1.78 -4.30 -5.37
C LEU A 6 -0.59 -3.66 -4.66
N ILE A 7 0.63 -3.93 -5.10
CA ILE A 7 1.83 -3.20 -4.68
C ILE A 7 2.31 -2.33 -5.84
N ILE A 8 2.44 -1.03 -5.60
CA ILE A 8 2.96 -0.07 -6.57
C ILE A 8 4.27 0.49 -6.07
N GLU A 9 5.35 0.23 -6.80
CA GLU A 9 6.67 0.61 -6.36
C GLU A 9 7.67 0.78 -7.51
N LYS A 10 8.63 1.68 -7.33
CA LYS A 10 9.75 1.85 -8.27
C LYS A 10 11.07 1.26 -7.75
N ASP A 11 11.19 1.09 -6.43
CA ASP A 11 12.47 0.85 -5.75
C ASP A 11 12.62 -0.59 -5.21
N ASN A 12 11.75 -1.52 -5.65
CA ASN A 12 11.79 -2.95 -5.31
C ASN A 12 11.75 -3.26 -3.79
N ILE A 13 11.03 -2.42 -3.03
CA ILE A 13 10.76 -2.60 -1.59
C ILE A 13 9.79 -3.75 -1.31
N SER A 14 9.10 -4.28 -2.33
CA SER A 14 8.00 -5.23 -2.19
C SER A 14 8.43 -6.64 -1.89
N HIS A 15 9.71 -6.99 -2.11
CA HIS A 15 10.13 -8.39 -1.98
C HIS A 15 9.75 -9.03 -0.63
N PRO A 16 10.11 -8.45 0.54
CA PRO A 16 9.68 -9.00 1.82
C PRO A 16 8.16 -8.99 2.00
N PHE A 17 7.46 -7.95 1.54
CA PHE A 17 6.00 -7.84 1.68
C PHE A 17 5.27 -8.90 0.85
N LYS A 18 5.71 -9.12 -0.40
CA LYS A 18 5.14 -10.14 -1.29
C LYS A 18 5.27 -11.53 -0.67
N VAL A 19 6.41 -11.85 -0.08
CA VAL A 19 6.61 -13.14 0.60
C VAL A 19 5.64 -13.28 1.77
N LEU A 20 5.56 -12.28 2.65
CA LEU A 20 4.65 -12.33 3.82
C LEU A 20 3.18 -12.44 3.42
N LEU A 21 2.76 -11.68 2.41
CA LEU A 21 1.38 -11.69 1.91
C LEU A 21 1.01 -13.03 1.28
N SER A 22 1.92 -13.63 0.50
CA SER A 22 1.72 -14.98 -0.06
C SER A 22 1.60 -16.04 1.02
N LEU A 23 2.42 -15.97 2.09
CA LEU A 23 2.30 -16.87 3.25
C LEU A 23 0.94 -16.72 3.95
N ASP A 24 0.36 -15.53 3.92
CA ASP A 24 -0.95 -15.23 4.50
C ASP A 24 -2.14 -15.47 3.54
N GLY A 25 -1.86 -16.04 2.37
CA GLY A 25 -2.85 -16.43 1.37
C GLY A 25 -3.47 -15.26 0.58
N TYR A 26 -2.81 -14.09 0.56
CA TYR A 26 -3.21 -12.99 -0.30
C TYR A 26 -2.59 -13.14 -1.69
N PRO A 27 -3.37 -13.11 -2.77
CA PRO A 27 -2.82 -12.90 -4.11
C PRO A 27 -2.17 -11.52 -4.18
N VAL A 28 -0.98 -11.43 -4.79
CA VAL A 28 -0.22 -10.17 -4.90
C VAL A 28 0.07 -9.84 -6.35
N GLU A 29 -0.30 -8.63 -6.75
CA GLU A 29 0.08 -8.03 -8.03
C GLU A 29 1.05 -6.88 -7.77
N VAL A 30 2.13 -6.79 -8.56
CA VAL A 30 3.16 -5.74 -8.42
C VAL A 30 3.27 -4.97 -9.72
N THR A 31 3.26 -3.65 -9.65
CA THR A 31 3.46 -2.76 -10.80
C THR A 31 4.44 -1.65 -10.47
N GLN A 32 5.16 -1.16 -11.48
CA GLN A 32 6.09 -0.03 -11.34
C GLN A 32 5.43 1.34 -11.55
N GLY A 33 4.12 1.36 -11.82
CA GLY A 33 3.41 2.56 -12.21
C GLY A 33 1.89 2.45 -12.10
N ILE A 34 1.23 3.59 -11.96
CA ILE A 34 -0.22 3.73 -12.11
C ILE A 34 -0.51 4.06 -13.56
N SER A 35 -1.07 3.10 -14.29
CA SER A 35 -1.71 3.35 -15.58
C SER A 35 -3.12 3.93 -15.34
N THR A 36 -3.69 4.57 -16.36
CA THR A 36 -5.05 5.10 -16.33
C THR A 36 -6.14 4.03 -16.21
N ASN A 37 -5.79 2.75 -16.39
CA ASN A 37 -6.73 1.64 -16.52
C ASN A 37 -6.66 0.67 -15.32
N ILE A 38 -6.17 1.10 -14.16
CA ILE A 38 -6.20 0.26 -12.96
C ILE A 38 -7.64 0.17 -12.46
N GLU A 39 -8.23 -1.02 -12.56
CA GLU A 39 -9.51 -1.40 -11.93
C GLU A 39 -9.32 -1.55 -10.41
N ALA A 40 -9.24 -0.44 -9.69
CA ALA A 40 -8.90 -0.42 -8.27
C ALA A 40 -9.83 -1.31 -7.40
N GLU A 41 -11.10 -1.41 -7.77
CA GLU A 41 -12.15 -2.21 -7.12
C GLU A 41 -11.88 -3.73 -7.10
N LYS A 42 -10.99 -4.21 -7.99
CA LYS A 42 -10.49 -5.58 -8.00
C LYS A 42 -9.67 -5.88 -6.75
N TYR A 43 -9.01 -4.88 -6.18
CA TYR A 43 -8.08 -5.04 -5.07
C TYR A 43 -8.75 -4.79 -3.72
N SER A 44 -8.23 -5.43 -2.66
CA SER A 44 -8.64 -5.15 -1.27
C SER A 44 -7.76 -4.13 -0.57
N LEU A 45 -6.53 -3.94 -1.06
CA LEU A 45 -5.54 -3.04 -0.48
C LEU A 45 -4.54 -2.64 -1.55
N LEU A 46 -4.11 -1.38 -1.51
CA LEU A 46 -2.94 -0.90 -2.23
C LEU A 46 -1.80 -0.64 -1.25
N ILE A 47 -0.60 -1.11 -1.58
CA ILE A 47 0.63 -0.85 -0.83
C ILE A 47 1.59 -0.05 -1.71
N THR A 48 2.21 1.01 -1.18
CA THR A 48 3.19 1.82 -1.92
C THR A 48 4.21 2.49 -1.01
N SER A 49 5.26 3.06 -1.57
CA SER A 49 6.21 3.89 -0.82
C SER A 49 5.73 5.33 -0.69
N ASP A 50 6.18 6.01 0.35
CA ASP A 50 5.95 7.45 0.55
C ASP A 50 6.37 8.31 -0.65
N ARG A 51 7.57 8.08 -1.19
CA ARG A 51 8.10 8.78 -2.36
C ARG A 51 7.26 8.56 -3.61
N TYR A 52 6.71 7.37 -3.80
CA TYR A 52 5.84 7.10 -4.93
C TYR A 52 4.49 7.79 -4.78
N LEU A 53 3.89 7.72 -3.59
CA LEU A 53 2.61 8.36 -3.27
C LEU A 53 2.65 9.87 -3.50
N ILE A 54 3.68 10.56 -3.02
CA ILE A 54 3.82 12.02 -3.17
C ILE A 54 3.72 12.43 -4.65
N ASN A 55 4.38 11.70 -5.54
CA ASN A 55 4.42 12.03 -6.96
C ASN A 55 3.15 11.61 -7.73
N ASN A 56 2.26 10.82 -7.11
CA ASN A 56 1.10 10.23 -7.78
C ASN A 56 -0.20 10.37 -6.97
N TYR A 57 -0.23 11.26 -5.98
CA TYR A 57 -1.32 11.36 -5.02
C TYR A 57 -2.68 11.57 -5.70
N ASP A 58 -2.76 12.47 -6.68
CA ASP A 58 -4.01 12.74 -7.40
C ASP A 58 -4.58 11.53 -8.15
N LYS A 59 -3.72 10.60 -8.57
CA LYS A 59 -4.15 9.35 -9.20
C LYS A 59 -4.62 8.35 -8.17
N ILE A 60 -3.86 8.21 -7.07
CA ILE A 60 -4.12 7.24 -6.00
C ILE A 60 -5.38 7.61 -5.20
N ARG A 61 -5.58 8.88 -4.87
CA ARG A 61 -6.69 9.35 -4.02
C ARG A 61 -8.08 9.08 -4.60
N ASN A 62 -8.17 8.81 -5.90
CA ASN A 62 -9.41 8.48 -6.57
C ASN A 62 -9.76 6.99 -6.47
N PHE A 63 -8.84 6.14 -6.00
CA PHE A 63 -9.13 4.74 -5.75
C PHE A 63 -9.98 4.61 -4.48
N ASN A 64 -11.12 3.93 -4.57
CA ASN A 64 -12.01 3.72 -3.44
C ASN A 64 -11.65 2.44 -2.66
N ILE A 65 -10.37 2.30 -2.29
CA ILE A 65 -9.83 1.18 -1.53
C ILE A 65 -8.85 1.68 -0.45
N PRO A 66 -8.61 0.90 0.62
CA PRO A 66 -7.60 1.23 1.61
C PRO A 66 -6.18 1.31 1.02
N PHE A 67 -5.34 2.17 1.62
CA PHE A 67 -3.93 2.33 1.26
C PHE A 67 -3.02 2.07 2.45
N LEU A 68 -1.91 1.36 2.22
CA LEU A 68 -0.81 1.19 3.15
C LEU A 68 0.46 1.81 2.56
N VAL A 69 1.06 2.74 3.29
CA VAL A 69 2.24 3.49 2.84
C VAL A 69 3.43 3.06 3.68
N VAL A 70 4.49 2.60 3.02
CA VAL A 70 5.78 2.31 3.66
C VAL A 70 6.66 3.56 3.56
N SER A 71 6.96 4.15 4.71
CA SER A 71 7.71 5.40 4.84
C SER A 71 9.17 5.13 5.16
N SER A 72 10.12 5.77 4.47
CA SER A 72 11.55 5.69 4.83
C SER A 72 12.02 6.89 5.66
N ASN A 73 11.33 8.02 5.56
CA ASN A 73 11.75 9.28 6.18
C ASN A 73 10.65 9.76 7.12
N GLY A 74 10.93 9.74 8.42
CA GLY A 74 10.02 10.30 9.40
C GLY A 74 9.58 11.73 9.04
N ASN A 75 8.29 11.85 8.75
CA ASN A 75 7.41 12.77 9.47
C ASN A 75 7.26 14.24 9.07
N THR A 76 7.47 14.69 7.81
CA THR A 76 7.17 16.12 7.51
C THR A 76 6.24 16.42 6.33
N LEU A 77 6.03 15.49 5.39
CA LEU A 77 5.03 15.63 4.32
C LEU A 77 3.94 14.53 4.34
N GLN A 78 4.15 13.48 5.13
CA GLN A 78 3.22 12.36 5.30
C GLN A 78 1.94 12.77 6.03
N ASP A 79 2.03 13.56 7.09
CA ASP A 79 0.86 13.97 7.87
C ASP A 79 -0.14 14.79 7.07
N HIS A 80 0.32 15.53 6.06
CA HIS A 80 -0.57 16.36 5.24
C HIS A 80 -1.32 15.53 4.20
N ILE A 81 -0.61 14.64 3.50
CA ILE A 81 -1.18 13.77 2.46
C ILE A 81 -2.12 12.72 3.08
N ILE A 82 -1.82 12.26 4.29
CA ILE A 82 -2.50 11.12 4.93
C ILE A 82 -3.69 11.55 5.78
N LYS A 83 -3.70 12.78 6.30
CA LYS A 83 -4.92 13.38 6.86
C LYS A 83 -5.96 13.71 5.79
N THR A 84 -5.54 13.96 4.53
CA THR A 84 -6.46 14.28 3.43
C THR A 84 -6.92 13.06 2.63
N ALA A 85 -6.15 11.97 2.65
CA ALA A 85 -6.52 10.71 2.02
C ALA A 85 -7.48 9.92 2.92
N ARG A 86 -8.75 9.81 2.53
CA ARG A 86 -9.65 8.85 3.19
C ARG A 86 -9.05 7.44 3.04
N HIS A 87 -8.81 6.75 4.15
CA HIS A 87 -8.35 5.35 4.23
C HIS A 87 -6.85 5.04 4.04
N ALA A 88 -5.94 5.99 4.31
CA ALA A 88 -4.48 5.72 4.29
C ALA A 88 -3.92 5.35 5.67
N HIS A 89 -3.04 4.33 5.72
CA HIS A 89 -2.27 3.90 6.89
C HIS A 89 -0.76 3.94 6.59
N ILE A 90 0.07 4.22 7.60
CA ILE A 90 1.53 4.32 7.45
C ILE A 90 2.23 3.27 8.30
N LEU A 91 3.27 2.68 7.73
CA LEU A 91 4.31 1.96 8.47
C LEU A 91 5.65 2.61 8.21
N ASN A 92 6.34 2.99 9.29
CA ASN A 92 7.67 3.56 9.19
C ASN A 92 8.71 2.44 9.04
N SER A 93 9.71 2.68 8.21
CA SER A 93 10.86 1.80 8.07
C SER A 93 11.84 2.03 9.23
N PRO A 94 12.47 0.97 9.78
CA PRO A 94 12.32 -0.43 9.39
C PRO A 94 10.94 -0.99 9.78
N VAL A 95 10.29 -1.68 8.84
CA VAL A 95 8.92 -2.19 9.06
C VAL A 95 8.94 -3.39 9.99
N ASP A 96 8.18 -3.32 11.09
CA ASP A 96 7.86 -4.49 11.91
C ASP A 96 6.91 -5.41 11.12
N PHE A 97 7.34 -6.64 10.83
CA PHE A 97 6.55 -7.59 10.05
C PHE A 97 5.30 -8.10 10.76
N LYS A 98 5.30 -8.16 12.09
CA LYS A 98 4.09 -8.50 12.86
C LYS A 98 3.08 -7.36 12.77
N GLN A 99 3.55 -6.13 12.89
CA GLN A 99 2.71 -4.95 12.69
C GLN A 99 2.14 -4.91 11.28
N PHE A 100 2.98 -5.10 10.25
CA PHE A 100 2.57 -5.17 8.85
C PHE A 100 1.45 -6.17 8.61
N ARG A 101 1.61 -7.42 9.06
CA ARG A 101 0.59 -8.47 8.88
C ARG A 101 -0.72 -8.13 9.60
N THR A 102 -0.62 -7.54 10.79
CA THR A 102 -1.79 -7.10 11.56
C THR A 102 -2.54 -6.00 10.82
N THR A 103 -1.84 -4.96 10.36
CA THR A 103 -2.43 -3.87 9.59
C THR A 103 -3.05 -4.34 8.29
N VAL A 104 -2.39 -5.23 7.53
CA VAL A 104 -2.97 -5.80 6.31
C VAL A 104 -4.28 -6.52 6.60
N ARG A 105 -4.32 -7.33 7.67
CA ARG A 105 -5.53 -8.06 8.06
C ARG A 105 -6.69 -7.11 8.40
N GLU A 106 -6.41 -6.07 9.18
CA GLU A 106 -7.40 -5.04 9.54
C GLU A 106 -7.94 -4.30 8.32
N LEU A 107 -7.06 -3.88 7.40
CA LEU A 107 -7.45 -3.12 6.21
C LEU A 107 -8.20 -3.96 5.17
N THR A 108 -7.96 -5.26 5.13
CA THR A 108 -8.62 -6.17 4.18
C THR A 108 -9.86 -6.85 4.75
N GLY A 109 -10.15 -6.66 6.05
CA GLY A 109 -11.29 -7.26 6.74
C GLY A 109 -11.22 -8.79 6.86
N ALA A 110 -10.00 -9.34 6.92
CA ALA A 110 -9.72 -10.78 6.85
C ALA A 110 -9.23 -11.41 8.16
#